data_AF-A0A5C7S1L5-F1
#
_entry.id   AF-A0A5C7S1L5-F1
#
_cell.length_a   1.000
_cell.length_b   1.000
_cell.length_c   1.000
_cell.angle_alpha   90.00
_cell.angle_beta   90.00
_cell.angle_gamma   90.00
#
_symmetry.space_group_name_H-M   'P 1'
#
loop_
_entity.id
_entity.type
_entity.pdbx_description
1 polymer ?
#
loop_
_entity_poly.entity_id
_entity_poly.type
_entity_poly.pdbx_seq_one_letter_code
_entity_poly.pdbx_strand_id
1 'polypeptide(L)'
;MSRFIQMLSIGILVGFSVPVMAAQPPTLPDLKSFDADKARDRSNRALDDAARATQGGPVRAMPNIKVPSSGVDIAQIASRYGQARLQAEDERLLIFATLGMSQAALVKLAKQAARSGAVMVFRGVDGGLAGGNWARSVEAFKPIAEAGASIQIHPELFKAYRVTQAPTFILTAPVHGDACVSDRAKACDKALRSVGDVSLDYVLERWSAGSGELANEARRRLARIEGQP
;
A
#
# COMPACT_ATOMS: atom_id res chain seq x y z
N MET A 1 58.05 53.52 -37.24
CA MET A 1 59.15 52.77 -37.89
C MET A 1 59.46 51.55 -37.05
N SER A 2 59.43 50.35 -37.65
CA SER A 2 60.05 49.08 -37.20
C SER A 2 59.67 48.52 -35.81
N ARG A 3 59.52 47.22 -35.55
CA ARG A 3 59.61 45.92 -36.26
C ARG A 3 59.20 44.83 -35.23
N PHE A 4 59.15 43.56 -35.69
CA PHE A 4 59.03 42.27 -34.95
C PHE A 4 57.60 41.68 -34.93
N ILE A 5 57.20 40.70 -35.74
CA ILE A 5 57.71 39.35 -36.11
C ILE A 5 57.60 38.30 -34.97
N GLN A 6 57.02 37.15 -35.34
CA GLN A 6 56.92 35.84 -34.66
C GLN A 6 55.80 35.73 -33.60
N MET A 7 55.05 34.63 -33.47
CA MET A 7 55.30 33.26 -33.93
C MET A 7 53.99 32.48 -34.06
N LEU A 8 53.97 31.66 -35.11
CA LEU A 8 53.06 30.57 -35.41
C LEU A 8 52.90 29.63 -34.19
N SER A 9 51.67 29.26 -33.82
CA SER A 9 51.42 28.08 -32.98
C SER A 9 50.11 27.42 -33.43
N ILE A 10 50.30 26.39 -34.25
CA ILE A 10 49.29 25.45 -34.71
C ILE A 10 49.03 24.49 -33.55
N GLY A 11 47.92 24.68 -32.84
CA GLY A 11 47.40 23.70 -31.88
C GLY A 11 46.45 22.76 -32.59
N ILE A 12 46.93 21.56 -32.94
CA ILE A 12 46.10 20.47 -33.49
C ILE A 12 45.22 19.94 -32.35
N LEU A 13 43.91 20.16 -32.45
CA LEU A 13 42.90 19.63 -31.55
C LEU A 13 42.36 18.32 -32.17
N VAL A 14 42.98 17.18 -31.84
CA VAL A 14 42.47 15.87 -32.25
C VAL A 14 41.32 15.49 -31.31
N GLY A 15 40.10 15.84 -31.70
CA GLY A 15 38.89 15.35 -31.06
C GLY A 15 38.66 13.88 -31.42
N PHE A 16 38.93 12.96 -30.49
CA PHE A 16 38.44 11.59 -30.58
C PHE A 16 36.95 11.58 -30.20
N SER A 17 36.07 11.71 -31.20
CA SER A 17 34.65 11.38 -31.04
C SER A 17 34.48 9.87 -31.22
N VAL A 18 34.28 9.16 -30.12
CA VAL A 18 33.81 7.77 -30.16
C VAL A 18 32.31 7.80 -30.50
N PRO A 19 31.85 7.21 -31.61
CA PRO A 19 30.43 7.10 -31.86
C PRO A 19 29.84 6.08 -30.88
N VAL A 20 29.10 6.56 -29.88
CA VAL A 20 28.16 5.73 -29.14
C VAL A 20 27.04 5.38 -30.12
N MET A 21 27.09 4.17 -30.66
CA MET A 21 25.92 3.58 -31.31
C MET A 21 24.87 3.37 -30.23
N ALA A 22 23.85 4.23 -30.23
CA ALA A 22 22.63 4.00 -29.46
C ALA A 22 21.99 2.71 -29.98
N ALA A 23 22.17 1.61 -29.27
CA ALA A 23 21.45 0.38 -29.53
C ALA A 23 19.95 0.68 -29.39
N GLN A 24 19.20 0.49 -30.48
CA GLN A 24 17.74 0.61 -30.46
C GLN A 24 17.18 -0.31 -29.38
N PRO A 25 16.26 0.17 -28.51
CA PRO A 25 15.65 -0.66 -27.50
C PRO A 25 14.93 -1.83 -28.19
N PRO A 26 15.05 -3.07 -27.66
CA PRO A 26 14.38 -4.21 -28.27
C PRO A 26 12.88 -3.97 -28.29
N THR A 27 12.29 -4.05 -29.48
CA THR A 27 10.84 -3.95 -29.66
C THR A 27 10.17 -5.13 -28.98
N LEU A 28 9.19 -4.88 -28.12
CA LEU A 28 8.40 -5.91 -27.48
C LEU A 28 7.63 -6.72 -28.54
N PRO A 29 7.75 -8.06 -28.56
CA PRO A 29 7.06 -8.90 -29.53
C PRO A 29 5.54 -8.87 -29.32
N ASP A 30 4.79 -8.95 -30.43
CA ASP A 30 3.32 -9.03 -30.44
C ASP A 30 2.85 -10.28 -29.67
N LEU A 31 2.06 -10.07 -28.61
CA LEU A 31 1.58 -11.10 -27.68
C LEU A 31 0.79 -12.23 -28.35
N LYS A 32 0.22 -11.99 -29.55
CA LYS A 32 -0.48 -13.03 -30.33
C LYS A 32 0.43 -14.08 -30.93
N SER A 33 1.73 -13.81 -31.01
CA SER A 33 2.76 -14.71 -31.57
C SER A 33 3.72 -15.27 -30.51
N PHE A 34 3.40 -15.06 -29.22
CA PHE A 34 4.26 -15.45 -28.12
C PHE A 34 4.28 -16.97 -27.94
N ASP A 35 5.34 -17.58 -28.45
CA ASP A 35 5.66 -18.99 -28.28
C ASP A 35 6.59 -19.14 -27.06
N ALA A 36 6.02 -19.62 -25.97
CA ALA A 36 6.71 -19.77 -24.68
C ALA A 36 7.88 -20.77 -24.76
N ASP A 37 7.79 -21.78 -25.63
CA ASP A 37 8.84 -22.79 -25.78
C ASP A 37 10.02 -22.20 -26.57
N LYS A 38 9.73 -21.43 -27.62
CA LYS A 38 10.77 -20.67 -28.34
C LYS A 38 11.43 -19.59 -27.48
N ALA A 39 10.72 -19.03 -26.50
CA ALA A 39 11.30 -18.09 -25.54
C ALA A 39 12.24 -18.82 -24.56
N ARG A 40 11.83 -19.97 -24.04
CA ARG A 40 12.64 -20.83 -23.16
C ARG A 40 13.91 -21.32 -23.86
N ASP A 41 13.80 -21.80 -25.09
CA ASP A 41 14.95 -22.31 -25.85
C ASP A 41 16.00 -21.21 -26.11
N ARG A 42 15.55 -19.99 -26.42
CA ARG A 42 16.44 -18.84 -26.58
C ARG A 42 17.11 -18.47 -25.26
N SER A 43 16.37 -18.53 -24.15
CA SER A 43 16.93 -18.26 -22.82
C SER A 43 17.97 -19.29 -22.44
N ASN A 44 17.70 -20.59 -22.64
CA ASN A 44 18.62 -21.67 -22.31
C ASN A 44 19.90 -21.58 -23.15
N ARG A 45 19.77 -21.31 -24.46
CA ARG A 45 20.94 -21.10 -25.32
C ARG A 45 21.76 -19.87 -24.91
N ALA A 46 21.11 -18.76 -24.54
CA ALA A 46 21.82 -17.58 -24.05
C ALA A 46 22.58 -17.84 -22.74
N LEU A 47 22.01 -18.66 -21.84
CA LEU A 47 22.67 -19.08 -20.61
C LEU A 47 23.84 -20.04 -20.88
N ASP A 48 23.67 -21.00 -21.80
CA ASP A 48 24.73 -21.93 -22.21
C ASP A 48 25.89 -21.22 -22.91
N ASP A 49 25.58 -20.26 -23.79
CA ASP A 49 26.58 -19.46 -24.50
C ASP A 49 27.30 -18.51 -23.53
N ALA A 50 26.59 -17.92 -22.57
CA ALA A 50 27.21 -17.16 -21.49
C ALA A 50 28.10 -18.05 -20.61
N ALA A 51 27.64 -19.26 -20.26
CA ALA A 51 28.42 -20.22 -19.47
C ALA A 51 29.70 -20.64 -20.20
N ARG A 52 29.62 -20.92 -21.50
CA ARG A 52 30.79 -21.21 -22.35
C ARG A 52 31.73 -20.02 -22.47
N ALA A 53 31.20 -18.80 -22.64
CA ALA A 53 32.00 -17.58 -22.68
C ALA A 53 32.71 -17.27 -21.35
N THR A 54 32.23 -17.82 -20.23
CA THR A 54 32.85 -17.68 -18.91
C THR A 54 33.86 -18.77 -18.57
N GLN A 55 34.04 -19.82 -19.39
CA GLN A 55 35.08 -20.82 -19.16
C GLN A 55 36.46 -20.23 -19.48
N GLY A 56 37.09 -19.63 -18.47
CA GLY A 56 38.46 -19.09 -18.52
C GLY A 56 38.57 -17.56 -18.65
N GLY A 57 37.46 -16.83 -18.64
CA GLY A 57 37.47 -15.36 -18.64
C GLY A 57 37.68 -14.77 -17.23
N PRO A 58 38.29 -13.57 -17.10
CA PRO A 58 38.44 -12.92 -15.80
C PRO A 58 37.05 -12.63 -15.19
N VAL A 59 36.78 -13.21 -14.03
CA VAL A 59 35.55 -12.97 -13.27
C VAL A 59 35.50 -11.48 -12.92
N ARG A 60 34.56 -10.73 -13.52
CA ARG A 60 34.26 -9.37 -13.05
C ARG A 60 33.83 -9.49 -11.60
N ALA A 61 34.58 -8.84 -10.70
CA ALA A 61 34.23 -8.78 -9.29
C ALA A 61 32.78 -8.28 -9.16
N MET A 62 31.92 -9.09 -8.56
CA MET A 62 30.57 -8.68 -8.22
C MET A 62 30.69 -7.43 -7.34
N PRO A 63 29.99 -6.32 -7.66
CA PRO A 63 29.98 -5.16 -6.77
C PRO A 63 29.55 -5.63 -5.38
N ASN A 64 30.33 -5.25 -4.36
CA ASN A 64 30.03 -5.57 -2.97
C ASN A 64 28.81 -4.74 -2.53
N ILE A 65 27.63 -5.21 -2.91
CA ILE A 65 26.36 -4.66 -2.46
C ILE A 65 26.22 -5.08 -1.00
N LYS A 66 26.49 -4.14 -0.09
CA LYS A 66 26.15 -4.30 1.33
C LYS A 66 24.62 -4.36 1.44
N VAL A 67 24.05 -5.55 1.29
CA VAL A 67 22.71 -5.83 1.74
C VAL A 67 22.72 -5.75 3.27
N PRO A 68 21.97 -4.83 3.90
CA PRO A 68 21.77 -4.93 5.33
C PRO A 68 21.08 -6.27 5.58
N SER A 69 21.78 -7.20 6.22
CA SER A 69 21.16 -8.36 6.85
C SER A 69 20.40 -7.88 8.08
N SER A 70 19.41 -7.01 7.89
CA SER A 70 18.43 -6.75 8.92
C SER A 70 17.83 -8.12 9.25
N GLY A 71 17.90 -8.53 10.52
CA GLY A 71 17.33 -9.79 11.04
C GLY A 71 15.81 -9.82 10.94
N VAL A 72 15.30 -9.59 9.73
CA VAL A 72 13.91 -9.60 9.34
C VAL A 72 13.53 -11.05 9.18
N ASP A 73 12.80 -11.55 10.17
CA ASP A 73 12.22 -12.88 10.14
C ASP A 73 11.04 -12.90 9.15
N ILE A 74 11.30 -13.46 7.97
CA ILE A 74 10.30 -13.60 6.90
C ILE A 74 9.12 -14.46 7.37
N ALA A 75 9.34 -15.47 8.22
CA ALA A 75 8.28 -16.31 8.75
C ALA A 75 7.38 -15.51 9.70
N GLN A 76 7.95 -14.62 10.51
CA GLN A 76 7.18 -13.69 11.35
C GLN A 76 6.32 -12.74 10.50
N ILE A 77 6.86 -12.22 9.40
CA ILE A 77 6.08 -11.38 8.46
C ILE A 77 4.94 -12.19 7.82
N ALA A 78 5.24 -13.39 7.33
CA ALA A 78 4.24 -14.26 6.71
C ALA A 78 3.11 -14.63 7.68
N SER A 79 3.44 -14.94 8.94
CA SER A 79 2.46 -15.22 10.00
C SER A 79 1.53 -14.03 10.26
N ARG A 80 2.10 -12.82 10.37
CA ARG A 80 1.31 -11.58 10.53
C ARG A 80 0.38 -11.35 9.35
N TYR A 81 0.84 -11.60 8.13
CA TYR A 81 0.00 -11.47 6.93
C TYR A 81 -1.17 -12.46 6.93
N GLY A 82 -0.93 -13.72 7.33
CA GLY A 82 -1.99 -14.71 7.48
C GLY A 82 -3.06 -14.32 8.51
N GLN A 83 -2.63 -13.79 9.66
CA GLN A 83 -3.55 -13.28 10.70
C GLN A 83 -4.35 -12.06 10.23
N ALA A 84 -3.69 -11.10 9.56
CA ALA A 84 -4.36 -9.94 8.99
C ALA A 84 -5.42 -10.32 7.96
N ARG A 85 -5.17 -11.36 7.15
CA ARG A 85 -6.16 -11.87 6.18
C ARG A 85 -7.39 -12.49 6.86
N LEU A 86 -7.22 -13.19 7.98
CA LEU A 86 -8.35 -13.72 8.76
C LEU A 86 -9.15 -12.60 9.44
N GLN A 87 -8.50 -11.51 9.83
CA GLN A 87 -9.18 -10.32 10.36
C GLN A 87 -9.91 -9.53 9.27
N ALA A 88 -9.35 -9.49 8.05
CA ALA A 88 -9.98 -8.86 6.89
C ALA A 88 -11.33 -9.51 6.53
N GLU A 89 -11.49 -10.82 6.80
CA GLU A 89 -12.76 -11.53 6.59
C GLU A 89 -13.89 -11.06 7.55
N ASP A 90 -13.56 -10.33 8.62
CA ASP A 90 -14.53 -9.71 9.55
C ASP A 90 -14.55 -8.17 9.45
N GLU A 91 -14.33 -7.64 8.24
CA GLU A 91 -14.46 -6.21 7.88
C GLU A 91 -15.90 -5.68 7.87
N ARG A 92 -16.75 -6.18 8.78
CA ARG A 92 -18.16 -5.79 8.85
C ARG A 92 -18.38 -4.46 9.54
N LEU A 93 -17.47 -4.07 10.44
CA LEU A 93 -17.52 -2.81 11.18
C LEU A 93 -16.39 -1.88 10.73
N LEU A 94 -16.77 -0.85 9.98
CA LEU A 94 -15.84 0.12 9.39
C LEU A 94 -15.98 1.49 10.05
N ILE A 95 -14.85 2.14 10.30
CA ILE A 95 -14.75 3.51 10.79
C ILE A 95 -13.99 4.33 9.76
N PHE A 96 -14.71 5.13 8.98
CA PHE A 96 -14.12 6.04 8.03
C PHE A 96 -13.60 7.27 8.77
N ALA A 97 -12.28 7.44 8.76
CA ALA A 97 -11.57 8.51 9.47
C ALA A 97 -10.65 9.30 8.53
N THR A 98 -10.24 10.50 8.94
CA THR A 98 -9.26 11.31 8.20
C THR A 98 -8.22 11.87 9.15
N LEU A 99 -6.97 12.03 8.68
CA LEU A 99 -5.88 12.58 9.47
C LEU A 99 -6.05 14.07 9.83
N GLY A 100 -7.02 14.77 9.23
CA GLY A 100 -7.43 16.12 9.64
C GLY A 100 -8.22 16.18 10.95
N MET A 101 -8.60 15.03 11.53
CA MET A 101 -9.18 14.95 12.88
C MET A 101 -8.10 15.21 13.95
N SER A 102 -8.51 15.55 15.17
CA SER A 102 -7.54 15.67 16.27
C SER A 102 -6.88 14.32 16.57
N GLN A 103 -5.59 14.34 16.91
CA GLN A 103 -4.84 13.13 17.27
C GLN A 103 -5.49 12.39 18.46
N ALA A 104 -6.02 13.14 19.43
CA ALA A 104 -6.73 12.57 20.57
C ALA A 104 -7.99 11.79 20.15
N ALA A 105 -8.77 12.32 19.21
CA ALA A 105 -9.94 11.64 18.67
C ALA A 105 -9.55 10.36 17.91
N LEU A 106 -8.53 10.44 17.06
CA LEU A 106 -8.02 9.29 16.30
C LEU A 106 -7.53 8.17 17.22
N VAL A 107 -6.78 8.49 18.26
CA VAL A 107 -6.31 7.50 19.25
C VAL A 107 -7.46 6.90 20.05
N LYS A 108 -8.47 7.70 20.45
CA LYS A 108 -9.66 7.18 21.14
C LYS A 108 -10.41 6.19 20.26
N LEU A 109 -10.67 6.55 18.99
CA LEU A 109 -11.30 5.67 18.02
C LEU A 109 -10.48 4.41 17.77
N ALA A 110 -9.16 4.53 17.68
CA ALA A 110 -8.27 3.39 17.47
C ALA A 110 -8.34 2.36 18.61
N LYS A 111 -8.35 2.82 19.86
CA LYS A 111 -8.50 1.93 21.02
C LYS A 111 -9.85 1.21 21.01
N GLN A 112 -10.93 1.90 20.65
CA GLN A 112 -12.25 1.30 20.54
C GLN A 112 -12.35 0.33 19.35
N ALA A 113 -11.70 0.65 18.23
CA ALA A 113 -11.61 -0.19 17.05
C ALA A 113 -10.86 -1.49 17.35
N ALA A 114 -9.69 -1.41 18.01
CA ALA A 114 -8.90 -2.57 18.41
C ALA A 114 -9.72 -3.57 19.26
N ARG A 115 -10.53 -3.07 20.19
CA ARG A 115 -11.35 -3.90 21.09
C ARG A 115 -12.59 -4.47 20.43
N SER A 116 -13.24 -3.68 19.57
CA SER A 116 -14.42 -4.13 18.82
C SER A 116 -14.07 -4.92 17.57
N GLY A 117 -12.79 -5.01 17.18
CA GLY A 117 -12.40 -5.57 15.88
C GLY A 117 -12.93 -4.76 14.70
N ALA A 118 -13.09 -3.44 14.86
CA ALA A 118 -13.42 -2.55 13.76
C ALA A 118 -12.16 -2.21 12.96
N VAL A 119 -12.35 -1.94 11.67
CA VAL A 119 -11.27 -1.46 10.80
C VAL A 119 -11.42 0.04 10.58
N MET A 120 -10.34 0.78 10.79
CA MET A 120 -10.27 2.21 10.50
C MET A 120 -9.82 2.42 9.05
N VAL A 121 -10.69 3.01 8.25
CA VAL A 121 -10.46 3.27 6.83
C VAL A 121 -10.12 4.75 6.63
N PHE A 122 -8.97 5.02 6.03
CA PHE A 122 -8.49 6.34 5.72
C PHE A 122 -8.49 6.58 4.22
N ARG A 123 -8.84 7.80 3.82
CA ARG A 123 -8.87 8.21 2.40
C ARG A 123 -7.48 8.27 1.77
N GLY A 124 -6.45 8.43 2.59
CA GLY A 124 -5.12 8.77 2.14
C GLY A 124 -4.33 9.43 3.27
N VAL A 125 -3.21 9.99 2.87
CA VAL A 125 -2.31 10.74 3.73
C VAL A 125 -2.42 12.24 3.48
N ASP A 126 -2.24 13.04 4.51
CA ASP A 126 -2.27 14.50 4.36
C ASP A 126 -1.10 14.98 3.49
N GLY A 127 -1.41 15.76 2.45
CA GLY A 127 -0.42 16.27 1.49
C GLY A 127 0.08 15.25 0.45
N GLY A 128 -0.43 14.02 0.44
CA GLY A 128 -0.01 12.98 -0.51
C GLY A 128 1.36 12.37 -0.19
N LEU A 129 1.97 11.70 -1.16
CA LEU A 129 3.21 10.92 -0.96
C LEU A 129 4.50 11.69 -1.31
N ALA A 130 4.39 12.88 -1.92
CA ALA A 130 5.53 13.65 -2.41
C ALA A 130 6.20 14.50 -1.32
N GLY A 131 7.45 14.93 -1.55
CA GLY A 131 8.06 16.06 -0.82
C GLY A 131 8.22 15.87 0.69
N GLY A 132 8.47 14.66 1.18
CA GLY A 132 8.62 14.37 2.62
C GLY A 132 7.30 14.14 3.37
N ASN A 133 6.15 14.29 2.71
CA ASN A 133 4.84 14.08 3.30
C ASN A 133 4.65 12.61 3.74
N TRP A 134 5.30 11.64 3.08
CA TRP A 134 5.27 10.24 3.50
C TRP A 134 5.78 10.04 4.94
N ALA A 135 6.94 10.59 5.30
CA ALA A 135 7.51 10.44 6.64
C ALA A 135 6.59 11.06 7.71
N ARG A 136 6.06 12.26 7.43
CA ARG A 136 5.06 12.92 8.30
C ARG A 136 3.79 12.08 8.47
N SER A 137 3.38 11.41 7.41
CA SER A 137 2.18 10.55 7.40
C SER A 137 2.38 9.29 8.22
N VAL A 138 3.55 8.66 8.10
CA VAL A 138 3.93 7.53 8.95
C VAL A 138 3.91 7.93 10.42
N GLU A 139 4.46 9.10 10.76
CA GLU A 139 4.42 9.62 12.14
C GLU A 139 2.99 9.90 12.62
N ALA A 140 2.12 10.43 11.75
CA ALA A 140 0.71 10.66 12.07
C ALA A 140 -0.07 9.37 12.33
N PHE A 141 0.27 8.28 11.63
CA PHE A 141 -0.36 6.97 11.83
C PHE A 141 0.19 6.18 13.01
N LYS A 142 1.45 6.41 13.40
CA LYS A 142 2.12 5.71 14.49
C LYS A 142 1.28 5.59 15.78
N PRO A 143 0.73 6.67 16.37
CA PRO A 143 -0.07 6.56 17.60
C PRO A 143 -1.39 5.79 17.41
N ILE A 144 -1.92 5.74 16.18
CA ILE A 144 -3.14 5.01 15.83
C ILE A 144 -2.82 3.52 15.74
N ALA A 145 -1.69 3.17 15.12
CA ALA A 145 -1.19 1.80 15.02
C ALA A 145 -0.76 1.24 16.39
N GLU A 146 -0.09 2.04 17.23
CA GLU A 146 0.30 1.68 18.60
C GLU A 146 -0.93 1.44 19.50
N ALA A 147 -2.06 2.09 19.23
CA ALA A 147 -3.32 1.81 19.90
C ALA A 147 -3.97 0.46 19.48
N GLY A 148 -3.37 -0.27 18.54
CA GLY A 148 -3.77 -1.62 18.15
C GLY A 148 -4.89 -1.70 17.12
N ALA A 149 -5.25 -0.57 16.47
CA ALA A 149 -6.29 -0.58 15.45
C ALA A 149 -5.82 -1.23 14.15
N SER A 150 -6.71 -1.97 13.49
CA SER A 150 -6.53 -2.34 12.10
C SER A 150 -6.78 -1.12 11.22
N ILE A 151 -5.79 -0.72 10.43
CA ILE A 151 -5.80 0.49 9.61
C ILE A 151 -5.74 0.10 8.14
N GLN A 152 -6.60 0.71 7.33
CA GLN A 152 -6.57 0.60 5.88
C GLN A 152 -6.56 1.97 5.22
N ILE A 153 -5.76 2.12 4.17
CA ILE A 153 -5.77 3.33 3.32
C ILE A 153 -6.45 2.95 2.01
N HIS A 154 -7.74 3.28 1.89
CA HIS A 154 -8.56 2.85 0.75
C HIS A 154 -9.50 3.98 0.28
N PRO A 155 -9.02 4.90 -0.60
CA PRO A 155 -9.83 6.02 -1.10
C PRO A 155 -11.11 5.58 -1.82
N GLU A 156 -11.06 4.45 -2.53
CA GLU A 156 -12.23 3.95 -3.26
C GLU A 156 -13.36 3.48 -2.33
N LEU A 157 -13.08 3.04 -1.10
CA LEU A 157 -14.13 2.69 -0.13
C LEU A 157 -14.92 3.93 0.31
N PHE A 158 -14.27 5.09 0.46
CA PHE A 158 -14.99 6.34 0.73
C PHE A 158 -15.99 6.65 -0.38
N LYS A 159 -15.61 6.46 -1.64
CA LYS A 159 -16.50 6.64 -2.80
C LYS A 159 -17.59 5.58 -2.84
N ALA A 160 -17.26 4.32 -2.56
CA ALA A 160 -18.19 3.20 -2.56
C ALA A 160 -19.31 3.43 -1.53
N TYR A 161 -18.94 3.79 -0.31
CA TYR A 161 -19.87 4.09 0.78
C TYR A 161 -20.35 5.54 0.79
N ARG A 162 -20.07 6.35 -0.24
CA ARG A 162 -20.47 7.77 -0.35
C ARG A 162 -20.18 8.58 0.92
N VAL A 163 -19.03 8.34 1.55
CA VAL A 163 -18.63 9.01 2.78
C VAL A 163 -18.07 10.39 2.43
N THR A 164 -18.78 11.44 2.86
CA THR A 164 -18.41 12.84 2.63
C THR A 164 -17.84 13.52 3.88
N GLN A 165 -18.06 12.95 5.07
CA GLN A 165 -17.65 13.50 6.35
C GLN A 165 -17.03 12.40 7.24
N ALA A 166 -16.08 12.78 8.08
CA ALA A 166 -15.44 11.90 9.04
C ALA A 166 -15.61 12.44 10.49
N PRO A 167 -15.79 11.56 11.49
CA PRO A 167 -15.88 10.11 11.34
C PRO A 167 -17.26 9.67 10.82
N THR A 168 -17.26 8.59 10.03
CA THR A 168 -18.49 7.87 9.62
C THR A 168 -18.34 6.40 9.98
N PHE A 169 -19.36 5.84 10.61
CA PHE A 169 -19.40 4.46 11.08
C PHE A 169 -20.36 3.65 10.22
N ILE A 170 -19.94 2.46 9.81
CA ILE A 170 -20.75 1.56 9.00
C ILE A 170 -20.66 0.15 9.57
N LEU A 171 -21.82 -0.47 9.80
CA LEU A 171 -21.92 -1.89 10.14
C LEU A 171 -22.74 -2.59 9.06
N THR A 172 -22.11 -3.54 8.36
CA THR A 172 -22.77 -4.32 7.31
C THR A 172 -23.14 -5.70 7.81
N ALA A 173 -24.13 -6.31 7.15
CA ALA A 173 -24.35 -7.74 7.28
C ALA A 173 -23.10 -8.49 6.77
N PRO A 174 -22.86 -9.75 7.20
CA PRO A 174 -21.83 -10.57 6.60
C PRO A 174 -22.05 -10.64 5.08
N VAL A 175 -21.07 -10.10 4.35
CA VAL A 175 -21.07 -10.13 2.90
C VAL A 175 -20.28 -11.36 2.48
N HIS A 176 -20.90 -12.27 1.73
CA HIS A 176 -20.15 -13.31 1.05
C HIS A 176 -19.34 -12.65 -0.10
N GLY A 177 -18.10 -12.23 0.18
CA GLY A 177 -17.16 -11.66 -0.79
C GLY A 177 -17.36 -10.18 -1.18
N ASP A 178 -16.75 -9.76 -2.28
CA ASP A 178 -16.68 -8.39 -2.83
C ASP A 178 -18.04 -7.70 -3.16
N ALA A 179 -19.17 -8.22 -2.67
CA ALA A 179 -20.50 -7.83 -3.13
C ALA A 179 -20.87 -6.36 -2.83
N CYS A 180 -20.23 -5.69 -1.86
CA CYS A 180 -20.40 -4.24 -1.67
C CYS A 180 -19.63 -3.42 -2.73
N VAL A 181 -18.56 -3.96 -3.30
CA VAL A 181 -17.76 -3.31 -4.35
C VAL A 181 -18.34 -3.61 -5.74
N SER A 182 -18.90 -4.80 -5.94
CA SER A 182 -19.39 -5.26 -7.25
C SER A 182 -20.84 -4.91 -7.56
N ASP A 183 -21.76 -4.80 -6.57
CA ASP A 183 -23.16 -4.41 -6.82
C ASP A 183 -23.66 -3.30 -5.85
N ARG A 184 -23.21 -2.08 -6.18
CA ARG A 184 -23.36 -0.82 -5.41
C ARG A 184 -24.81 -0.38 -5.13
N ALA A 185 -25.81 -1.00 -5.76
CA ALA A 185 -27.21 -0.58 -5.66
C ALA A 185 -28.07 -1.43 -4.72
N LYS A 186 -27.67 -2.67 -4.39
CA LYS A 186 -28.50 -3.59 -3.60
C LYS A 186 -27.86 -4.13 -2.32
N ALA A 187 -26.53 -4.22 -2.26
CA ALA A 187 -25.84 -4.81 -1.10
C ALA A 187 -25.64 -3.81 0.07
N CYS A 188 -25.52 -2.50 -0.22
CA CYS A 188 -25.25 -1.47 0.79
C CYS A 188 -26.52 -0.98 1.55
N ASP A 189 -27.72 -1.35 1.12
CA ASP A 189 -28.97 -0.93 1.79
C ASP A 189 -29.21 -1.66 3.12
N LYS A 190 -28.53 -2.79 3.35
CA LYS A 190 -28.59 -3.56 4.61
C LYS A 190 -27.40 -3.24 5.51
N ALA A 191 -27.14 -1.95 5.73
CA ALA A 191 -26.08 -1.49 6.61
C ALA A 191 -26.63 -0.45 7.61
N LEU A 192 -26.13 -0.50 8.84
CA LEU A 192 -26.32 0.60 9.78
C LEU A 192 -25.25 1.66 9.53
N ARG A 193 -25.66 2.92 9.60
CA ARG A 193 -24.79 4.08 9.39
C ARG A 193 -24.98 5.10 10.50
N SER A 194 -23.88 5.72 10.91
CA SER A 194 -23.86 6.87 11.80
C SER A 194 -22.77 7.83 11.35
N VAL A 195 -23.05 9.13 11.43
CA VAL A 195 -22.14 10.21 11.02
C VAL A 195 -22.11 11.23 12.15
N GLY A 196 -20.91 11.71 12.50
CA GLY A 196 -20.72 12.76 13.49
C GLY A 196 -19.57 12.48 14.45
N ASP A 197 -19.14 13.52 15.16
CA ASP A 197 -18.05 13.43 16.15
C ASP A 197 -18.53 12.75 17.45
N VAL A 198 -18.71 11.44 17.36
CA VAL A 198 -19.14 10.57 18.45
C VAL A 198 -18.20 9.38 18.57
N SER A 199 -18.19 8.74 19.74
CA SER A 199 -17.38 7.56 19.98
C SER A 199 -18.07 6.28 19.49
N LEU A 200 -17.28 5.23 19.24
CA LEU A 200 -17.79 3.98 18.67
C LEU A 200 -18.74 3.24 19.62
N ASP A 201 -18.46 3.25 20.92
CA ASP A 201 -19.36 2.72 21.97
C ASP A 201 -20.75 3.36 21.89
N TYR A 202 -20.83 4.68 21.80
CA TYR A 202 -22.11 5.39 21.66
C TYR A 202 -22.88 4.97 20.40
N VAL A 203 -22.17 4.83 19.27
CA VAL A 203 -22.78 4.39 18.01
C VAL A 203 -23.32 2.96 18.13
N LEU A 204 -22.52 2.06 18.71
CA LEU A 204 -22.90 0.67 18.90
C LEU A 204 -24.06 0.53 19.91
N GLU A 205 -24.07 1.32 20.98
CA GLU A 205 -25.17 1.40 21.95
C GLU A 205 -26.47 1.77 21.23
N ARG A 206 -26.46 2.85 20.43
CA ARG A 206 -27.63 3.28 19.66
C ARG A 206 -28.11 2.21 18.67
N TRP A 207 -27.20 1.53 17.99
CA TRP A 207 -27.55 0.46 17.06
C TRP A 207 -28.05 -0.81 17.77
N SER A 208 -27.57 -1.07 18.99
CA SER A 208 -27.94 -2.23 19.79
C SER A 208 -29.40 -2.20 20.27
N ALA A 209 -29.97 -1.00 20.38
CA ALA A 209 -31.38 -0.78 20.72
C ALA A 209 -32.36 -1.21 19.60
N GLY A 210 -31.86 -1.45 18.39
CA GLY A 210 -32.66 -1.94 17.27
C GLY A 210 -33.02 -3.44 17.38
N SER A 211 -33.59 -3.97 16.30
CA SER A 211 -33.90 -5.39 16.14
C SER A 211 -33.18 -5.99 14.93
N GLY A 212 -33.11 -7.33 14.87
CA GLY A 212 -32.48 -8.06 13.77
C GLY A 212 -30.98 -8.32 13.94
N GLU A 213 -30.37 -8.86 12.89
CA GLU A 213 -28.99 -9.36 12.91
C GLU A 213 -27.95 -8.26 13.18
N LEU A 214 -28.11 -7.08 12.57
CA LEU A 214 -27.18 -5.96 12.74
C LEU A 214 -27.20 -5.42 14.16
N ALA A 215 -28.38 -5.35 14.79
CA ALA A 215 -28.49 -4.96 16.21
C ALA A 215 -27.82 -5.99 17.13
N ASN A 216 -27.94 -7.29 16.81
CA ASN A 216 -27.26 -8.36 17.55
C ASN A 216 -25.74 -8.30 17.38
N GLU A 217 -25.26 -8.01 16.17
CA GLU A 217 -23.83 -7.78 15.93
C GLU A 217 -23.33 -6.53 16.68
N ALA A 218 -24.10 -5.44 16.68
CA ALA A 218 -23.76 -4.23 17.45
C ALA A 218 -23.64 -4.53 18.95
N ARG A 219 -24.56 -5.32 19.53
CA ARG A 219 -24.48 -5.81 20.93
C ARG A 219 -23.18 -6.57 21.19
N ARG A 220 -22.84 -7.52 20.32
CA ARG A 220 -21.59 -8.31 20.46
C ARG A 220 -20.34 -7.43 20.41
N ARG A 221 -20.32 -6.43 19.53
CA ARG A 221 -19.20 -5.48 19.41
C ARG A 221 -19.10 -4.57 20.63
N LEU A 222 -20.24 -4.09 21.13
CA LEU A 222 -20.33 -3.22 22.30
C LEU A 222 -19.82 -3.93 23.55
N ALA A 223 -20.23 -5.17 23.80
CA ALA A 223 -19.77 -5.97 24.94
C ALA A 223 -18.23 -6.04 25.02
N ARG A 224 -17.56 -6.19 23.86
CA ARG A 224 -16.09 -6.16 23.80
C ARG A 224 -15.48 -4.80 24.16
N ILE A 225 -16.16 -3.70 23.85
CA ILE A 225 -15.77 -2.34 24.28
C ILE A 225 -16.15 -2.07 25.74
N GLU A 226 -17.06 -2.80 26.34
CA GLU A 226 -17.36 -2.67 27.78
C GLU A 226 -16.49 -3.59 28.65
N GLY A 227 -15.79 -4.55 28.03
CA GLY A 227 -14.98 -5.53 28.74
C GLY A 227 -15.81 -6.68 29.31
N GLN A 228 -17.02 -6.88 28.77
CA GLN A 228 -17.85 -8.03 29.08
C GLN A 228 -17.46 -9.19 28.14
N PRO A 229 -17.18 -10.39 28.67
CA PRO A 229 -16.71 -11.55 27.91
C PRO A 229 -17.77 -12.09 26.94
#